data_AF-A0A7H9B0S1-F1
#
_entry.id   AF-A0A7H9B0S1-F1
#
_cell.length_a   1.000
_cell.length_b   1.000
_cell.length_c   1.000
_cell.angle_alpha   90.00
_cell.angle_beta   90.00
_cell.angle_gamma   90.00
#
_symmetry.space_group_name_H-M   'P 1'
#
loop_
_entity.id
_entity.type
_entity.pdbx_description
1 polymer ?
#
loop_
_entity_poly.entity_id
_entity_poly.type
_entity_poly.pdbx_seq_one_letter_code
_entity_poly.pdbx_strand_id
1 'polypeptide(L)'
;MFTSRYICNRSKYIRFIRVVCRRYSLKPVVGKKFTTIDQVKEYMSKETWSVAEYLDSSAIEKDALPSRETALRVLKLSGLPSEGSDIDVIRGKLGKQLLLINKLHSIPLEDKNIDAKDARIMPRHGVPLTYEKLVATIESQKKNPETGELDDSWDSTGLAKLKKDGYLVVRGGLITNRD
;
A
#
# COMPACT_ATOMS: atom_id res chain seq x y z
N MET A 1 -39.51 -24.52 70.52
CA MET A 1 -40.22 -25.51 69.69
C MET A 1 -39.84 -25.29 68.23
N PHE A 2 -39.17 -26.30 67.66
CA PHE A 2 -39.33 -26.84 66.30
C PHE A 2 -39.27 -25.88 65.10
N THR A 3 -38.10 -25.78 64.44
CA THR A 3 -37.66 -26.55 63.24
C THR A 3 -38.33 -26.11 61.93
N SER A 4 -37.54 -25.65 60.96
CA SER A 4 -37.22 -26.47 59.78
C SER A 4 -36.15 -25.85 58.90
N ARG A 5 -35.35 -26.73 58.31
CA ARG A 5 -34.17 -26.52 57.46
C ARG A 5 -34.58 -26.18 56.04
N TYR A 6 -33.78 -25.38 55.34
CA TYR A 6 -33.32 -25.75 54.00
C TYR A 6 -31.86 -25.31 53.82
N ILE A 7 -31.00 -26.31 53.71
CA ILE A 7 -29.63 -26.21 53.21
C ILE A 7 -29.74 -26.31 51.68
N CYS A 8 -29.11 -25.41 50.93
CA CYS A 8 -28.57 -25.78 49.63
C CYS A 8 -27.30 -24.98 49.32
N ASN A 9 -26.18 -25.68 49.46
CA ASN A 9 -24.87 -25.33 48.94
C ASN A 9 -24.93 -25.07 47.43
N ARG A 10 -24.53 -23.88 46.97
CA ARG A 10 -24.05 -23.70 45.59
C ARG A 10 -22.63 -23.15 45.59
N SER A 11 -21.74 -24.14 45.59
CA SER A 11 -20.37 -24.15 45.10
C SER A 11 -20.01 -22.98 44.17
N LYS A 12 -18.99 -22.22 44.59
CA LYS A 12 -18.29 -21.21 43.80
C LYS A 12 -17.45 -21.93 42.74
N TYR A 13 -17.87 -21.90 41.48
CA TYR A 13 -16.99 -22.18 40.35
C TYR A 13 -17.03 -20.98 39.39
N ILE A 14 -16.18 -19.98 39.68
CA ILE A 14 -15.80 -18.96 38.71
C ILE A 14 -14.87 -19.67 37.72
N ARG A 15 -15.40 -20.08 36.57
CA ARG A 15 -14.58 -20.53 35.43
C ARG A 15 -13.79 -19.32 34.94
N PHE A 16 -12.54 -19.22 35.36
CA PHE A 16 -11.55 -18.39 34.70
C PHE A 16 -11.39 -18.89 33.26
N ILE A 17 -12.08 -18.23 32.32
CA ILE A 17 -11.72 -18.33 30.91
C ILE A 17 -10.35 -17.67 30.80
N ARG A 18 -9.29 -18.50 30.81
CA ARG A 18 -7.97 -18.06 30.35
C ARG A 18 -8.14 -17.73 28.87
N VAL A 19 -8.45 -16.47 28.57
CA VAL A 19 -8.16 -15.90 27.26
C VAL A 19 -6.65 -15.95 27.14
N VAL A 20 -6.14 -17.01 26.52
CA VAL A 20 -4.75 -17.09 26.11
C VAL A 20 -4.61 -16.03 25.04
N CYS A 21 -4.19 -14.83 25.45
CA CYS A 21 -3.74 -13.80 24.52
C CYS A 21 -2.55 -14.40 23.78
N ARG A 22 -2.80 -14.95 22.59
CA ARG A 22 -1.75 -15.33 21.63
C ARG A 22 -0.99 -14.05 21.34
N ARG A 23 0.18 -13.89 21.98
CA ARG A 23 1.14 -12.84 21.65
C ARG A 23 1.73 -13.24 20.29
N TYR A 24 1.14 -12.73 19.22
CA TYR A 24 1.75 -12.82 17.90
C TYR A 24 3.07 -12.04 17.95
N SER A 25 4.18 -12.74 17.74
CA SER A 25 5.49 -12.10 17.56
C SER A 25 5.44 -11.36 16.23
N LEU A 26 5.56 -10.03 16.27
CA LEU A 26 5.71 -9.20 15.06
C LEU A 26 7.07 -9.43 14.38
N LYS A 27 8.01 -10.06 15.09
CA LYS A 27 9.37 -10.33 14.61
C LYS A 27 9.46 -11.66 13.87
N PRO A 28 10.21 -11.72 12.76
CA PRO A 28 10.49 -12.98 12.07
C PRO A 28 11.31 -13.89 13.00
N VAL A 29 10.85 -15.13 13.18
CA VAL A 29 11.53 -16.16 13.97
C VAL A 29 11.88 -17.32 13.05
N VAL A 30 13.18 -17.63 12.96
CA VAL A 30 13.63 -18.84 12.27
C VAL A 30 13.50 -20.03 13.23
N GLY A 31 12.71 -21.02 12.84
CA GLY A 31 12.49 -22.24 13.61
C GLY A 31 13.70 -23.19 13.60
N LYS A 32 13.60 -24.29 14.35
CA LYS A 32 14.61 -25.37 14.33
C LYS A 32 14.59 -26.09 12.97
N LYS A 33 15.74 -26.61 12.53
CA LYS A 33 15.86 -27.44 11.33
C LYS A 33 14.99 -28.70 11.45
N PHE A 34 14.21 -28.99 10.40
CA PHE A 34 13.51 -30.27 10.28
C PHE A 34 14.50 -31.40 9.98
N THR A 35 14.36 -32.53 10.68
CA THR A 35 15.22 -33.70 10.50
C THR A 35 14.59 -34.79 9.64
N THR A 36 13.25 -34.82 9.55
CA THR A 36 12.51 -35.83 8.76
C THR A 36 11.37 -35.19 7.98
N ILE A 37 10.89 -35.87 6.93
CA ILE A 37 9.76 -35.40 6.10
C ILE A 37 8.43 -35.38 6.86
N ASP A 38 8.29 -36.25 7.87
CA ASP A 38 7.07 -36.30 8.67
C ASP A 38 6.90 -35.06 9.55
N GLN A 39 8.01 -34.47 10.03
CA GLN A 39 7.96 -33.17 10.73
C GLN A 39 7.48 -32.03 9.82
N VAL A 40 7.79 -32.10 8.51
CA VAL A 40 7.30 -31.12 7.54
C VAL A 40 5.79 -31.27 7.34
N LYS A 41 5.30 -32.50 7.20
CA LYS A 41 3.86 -32.78 7.08
C LYS A 41 3.10 -32.30 8.33
N GLU A 42 3.61 -32.64 9.52
CA GLU A 42 3.03 -32.19 10.78
C GLU A 42 3.00 -30.66 10.88
N TYR A 43 4.08 -29.97 10.46
CA TYR A 43 4.13 -28.51 10.45
C TYR A 43 3.07 -27.90 9.52
N MET A 44 2.89 -28.46 8.31
CA MET A 44 1.89 -28.01 7.34
C MET A 44 0.46 -28.32 7.75
N SER A 45 0.24 -29.34 8.58
CA SER A 45 -1.08 -29.71 9.11
C SER A 45 -1.50 -28.90 10.34
N LYS A 46 -0.67 -27.97 10.83
CA LYS A 46 -1.04 -27.11 11.96
C LYS A 46 -2.20 -26.20 11.57
N GLU A 47 -3.17 -26.08 12.48
CA GLU A 47 -4.26 -25.12 12.32
C GLU A 47 -3.73 -23.70 12.49
N THR A 48 -3.47 -23.06 11.36
CA THR A 48 -3.09 -21.65 11.26
C THR A 48 -4.06 -20.95 10.33
N TRP A 49 -4.40 -19.70 10.63
CA TRP A 49 -5.21 -18.91 9.72
C TRP A 49 -4.55 -18.83 8.35
N SER A 50 -5.34 -19.05 7.32
CA SER A 50 -4.90 -18.75 5.96
C SER A 50 -4.78 -17.24 5.77
N VAL A 51 -3.96 -16.81 4.82
CA VAL A 51 -3.86 -15.39 4.46
C VAL A 51 -5.22 -14.85 3.99
N ALA A 52 -6.03 -15.69 3.33
CA ALA A 52 -7.37 -15.34 2.89
C ALA A 52 -8.32 -15.08 4.07
N GLU A 53 -8.28 -15.92 5.11
CA GLU A 53 -9.04 -15.70 6.35
C GLU A 53 -8.60 -14.44 7.08
N TYR A 54 -7.29 -14.18 7.13
CA TYR A 54 -6.76 -12.97 7.77
C TYR A 54 -7.15 -11.69 7.02
N LEU A 55 -7.15 -11.73 5.68
CA LEU A 55 -7.47 -10.59 4.83
C LEU A 55 -8.96 -10.47 4.52
N ASP A 56 -9.83 -11.36 5.02
CA ASP A 56 -11.24 -11.38 4.64
C ASP A 56 -11.87 -9.98 4.78
N SER A 57 -12.53 -9.58 3.70
CA SER A 57 -13.12 -8.26 3.48
C SER A 57 -14.59 -8.40 3.07
N SER A 58 -15.21 -9.52 3.44
CA SER A 58 -16.60 -9.88 3.12
C SER A 58 -17.63 -8.85 3.61
N ALA A 59 -17.30 -7.99 4.57
CA ALA A 59 -18.10 -6.85 4.95
C ALA A 59 -17.70 -5.57 4.19
N ILE A 60 -18.19 -5.41 2.95
CA ILE A 60 -18.25 -4.07 2.34
C ILE A 60 -19.45 -3.38 2.99
N GLU A 61 -19.21 -2.65 4.07
CA GLU A 61 -20.21 -1.71 4.58
C GLU A 61 -20.49 -0.67 3.49
N LYS A 62 -21.78 -0.39 3.21
CA LYS A 62 -22.18 0.59 2.19
C LYS A 62 -21.58 1.98 2.43
N ASP A 63 -21.17 2.27 3.66
CA ASP A 63 -20.54 3.51 4.08
C ASP A 63 -19.05 3.64 3.67
N ALA A 64 -18.44 2.59 3.09
CA ALA A 64 -17.04 2.61 2.65
C ALA A 64 -16.84 3.06 1.18
N LEU A 65 -17.92 3.39 0.45
CA LEU A 65 -17.82 3.78 -0.96
C LEU A 65 -17.44 5.26 -1.09
N PRO A 66 -16.45 5.61 -1.94
CA PRO A 66 -16.12 6.99 -2.21
C PRO A 66 -17.31 7.74 -2.83
N SER A 67 -17.39 9.05 -2.58
CA SER A 67 -18.44 9.88 -3.17
C SER A 67 -18.30 9.92 -4.70
N ARG A 68 -19.40 10.23 -5.38
CA ARG A 68 -19.40 10.38 -6.84
C ARG A 68 -18.44 11.47 -7.29
N GLU A 69 -18.37 12.58 -6.55
CA GLU A 69 -17.46 13.69 -6.80
C GLU A 69 -16.00 13.27 -6.67
N THR A 70 -15.65 12.45 -5.66
CA THR A 70 -14.30 11.92 -5.51
C THR A 70 -13.91 11.05 -6.70
N ALA A 71 -14.79 10.17 -7.18
CA ALA A 71 -14.52 9.33 -8.33
C ALA A 71 -14.28 10.17 -9.61
N LEU A 72 -15.11 11.20 -9.85
CA LEU A 72 -14.93 12.11 -10.97
C LEU A 72 -13.62 12.90 -10.88
N ARG A 73 -13.25 13.37 -9.69
CA ARG A 73 -11.99 14.07 -9.46
C ARG A 73 -10.78 13.17 -9.74
N VAL A 74 -10.83 11.89 -9.33
CA VAL A 74 -9.77 10.92 -9.61
C VAL A 74 -9.60 10.68 -11.11
N LEU A 75 -10.71 10.52 -11.86
CA LEU A 75 -10.66 10.38 -13.32
C LEU A 75 -9.99 11.59 -13.97
N LYS A 76 -10.37 12.78 -13.55
CA LYS A 76 -9.82 14.03 -14.05
C LYS A 76 -8.32 14.17 -13.77
N LEU A 77 -7.87 13.86 -12.54
CA LEU A 77 -6.45 13.88 -12.18
C LEU A 77 -5.64 12.82 -12.96
N SER A 78 -6.28 11.72 -13.32
CA SER A 78 -5.66 10.65 -14.13
C SER A 78 -5.63 10.98 -15.62
N GLY A 79 -6.22 12.10 -16.06
CA GLY A 79 -6.37 12.43 -17.47
C GLY A 79 -7.33 11.51 -18.22
N LEU A 80 -8.28 10.88 -17.52
CA LEU A 80 -9.27 9.96 -18.08
C LEU A 80 -10.61 10.68 -18.31
N PRO A 81 -11.36 10.30 -19.36
CA PRO A 81 -12.67 10.90 -19.64
C PRO A 81 -13.70 10.52 -18.57
N SER A 82 -14.49 11.50 -18.12
CA SER A 82 -15.63 11.32 -17.23
C SER A 82 -16.91 10.96 -17.99
N GLU A 83 -17.06 11.45 -19.22
CA GLU A 83 -18.21 11.17 -20.09
C GLU A 83 -18.16 9.72 -20.60
N GLY A 84 -19.28 9.01 -20.50
CA GLY A 84 -19.39 7.60 -20.89
C GLY A 84 -18.75 6.59 -19.91
N SER A 85 -18.13 7.07 -18.83
CA SER A 85 -17.56 6.21 -17.78
C SER A 85 -18.65 5.74 -16.80
N ASP A 86 -18.66 4.45 -16.47
CA ASP A 86 -19.51 3.88 -15.44
C ASP A 86 -18.96 4.23 -14.05
N ILE A 87 -19.44 5.36 -13.51
CA ILE A 87 -18.95 5.91 -12.25
C ILE A 87 -19.25 4.98 -11.07
N ASP A 88 -20.37 4.25 -11.09
CA ASP A 88 -20.74 3.39 -9.96
C ASP A 88 -19.89 2.12 -9.91
N VAL A 89 -19.54 1.55 -11.07
CA VAL A 89 -18.54 0.47 -11.13
C VAL A 89 -17.18 0.94 -10.65
N ILE A 90 -16.75 2.15 -11.02
CA ILE A 90 -15.47 2.73 -10.57
C ILE A 90 -15.48 2.91 -9.06
N ARG A 91 -16.55 3.47 -8.49
CA ARG A 91 -16.71 3.63 -7.03
C ARG A 91 -16.66 2.29 -6.31
N GLY A 92 -17.34 1.27 -6.84
CA GLY A 92 -17.34 -0.08 -6.27
C GLY A 92 -15.94 -0.71 -6.25
N LYS A 93 -15.18 -0.57 -7.35
CA LYS A 93 -13.79 -1.07 -7.42
C LYS A 93 -12.87 -0.29 -6.50
N LEU A 94 -12.96 1.03 -6.49
CA LEU A 94 -12.14 1.90 -5.66
C LEU A 94 -12.41 1.66 -4.17
N GLY A 95 -13.67 1.48 -3.77
CA GLY A 95 -14.03 1.13 -2.40
C GLY A 95 -13.38 -0.18 -1.94
N LYS A 96 -13.40 -1.23 -2.78
CA LYS A 96 -12.72 -2.50 -2.49
C LYS A 96 -11.20 -2.34 -2.33
N GLN A 97 -10.58 -1.55 -3.21
CA GLN A 97 -9.15 -1.25 -3.13
C GLN A 97 -8.80 -0.50 -1.85
N LEU A 98 -9.58 0.52 -1.50
CA LEU A 98 -9.39 1.31 -0.28
C LEU A 98 -9.60 0.47 0.98
N LEU A 99 -10.61 -0.40 1.02
CA LEU A 99 -10.83 -1.31 2.13
C LEU A 99 -9.62 -2.23 2.38
N LEU A 100 -9.01 -2.75 1.32
CA LEU A 100 -7.81 -3.57 1.43
C LEU A 100 -6.63 -2.76 1.96
N ILE A 101 -6.39 -1.57 1.40
CA ILE A 101 -5.24 -0.72 1.77
C ILE A 101 -5.40 -0.15 3.19
N ASN A 102 -6.61 0.23 3.59
CA ASN A 102 -6.89 0.79 4.91
C ASN A 102 -6.64 -0.22 6.05
N LYS A 103 -6.56 -1.53 5.77
CA LYS A 103 -6.07 -2.51 6.75
C LYS A 103 -4.64 -2.19 7.22
N LEU A 104 -3.82 -1.48 6.43
CA LEU A 104 -2.50 -1.04 6.84
C LEU A 104 -2.53 -0.01 7.98
N HIS A 105 -3.61 0.77 8.13
CA HIS A 105 -3.72 1.78 9.18
C HIS A 105 -3.79 1.18 10.59
N SER A 106 -4.22 -0.08 10.73
CA SER A 106 -4.30 -0.77 12.02
C SER A 106 -3.02 -1.53 12.37
N ILE A 107 -2.05 -1.61 11.46
CA ILE A 107 -0.79 -2.33 11.69
C ILE A 107 0.13 -1.44 12.52
N PRO A 108 0.56 -1.87 13.72
CA PRO A 108 1.48 -1.10 14.54
C PRO A 108 2.87 -1.07 13.89
N LEU A 109 3.47 0.11 13.87
CA LEU A 109 4.87 0.27 13.48
C LEU A 109 5.78 -0.16 14.66
N GLU A 110 6.76 -1.01 14.40
CA GLU A 110 7.68 -1.51 15.45
C GLU A 110 8.60 -0.41 16.00
N ASP A 111 8.92 0.60 15.19
CA ASP A 111 9.72 1.77 15.56
C ASP A 111 8.85 3.04 15.48
N LYS A 112 8.88 3.85 16.53
CA LYS A 112 8.15 5.13 16.60
C LYS A 112 8.87 6.26 15.85
N ASN A 113 10.13 6.04 15.45
CA ASN A 113 11.02 7.01 14.80
C ASN A 113 11.35 6.63 13.34
N ILE A 114 10.43 5.96 12.64
CA ILE A 114 10.63 5.63 11.22
C ILE A 114 10.68 6.93 10.41
N ASP A 115 11.85 7.29 9.87
CA ASP A 115 11.97 8.31 8.84
C ASP A 115 11.33 7.74 7.57
N ALA A 116 10.49 8.53 6.88
CA ALA A 116 9.87 8.13 5.62
C ALA A 116 10.91 7.71 4.55
N LYS A 117 12.18 8.10 4.71
CA LYS A 117 13.30 7.64 3.87
C LYS A 117 13.61 6.15 4.01
N ASP A 118 13.25 5.54 5.14
CA ASP A 118 13.47 4.12 5.45
C ASP A 118 12.31 3.23 4.98
N ALA A 119 11.24 3.80 4.43
CA ALA A 119 10.15 3.05 3.80
C ALA A 119 10.58 2.32 2.50
N ARG A 120 11.83 2.48 2.05
CA ARG A 120 12.38 1.80 0.89
C ARG A 120 12.91 0.42 1.27
N ILE A 121 12.67 -0.56 0.39
CA ILE A 121 13.12 -1.96 0.55
C ILE A 121 14.64 -2.06 0.81
N MET A 122 15.42 -1.14 0.24
CA MET A 122 16.87 -1.06 0.45
C MET A 122 17.22 0.22 1.21
N PRO A 123 17.97 0.13 2.32
CA PRO A 123 18.44 1.30 3.04
C PRO A 123 19.36 2.12 2.14
N ARG A 124 19.04 3.42 1.99
CA ARG A 124 19.91 4.35 1.26
C ARG A 124 21.00 4.85 2.19
N HIS A 125 22.20 4.31 2.05
CA HIS A 125 23.41 4.96 2.57
C HIS A 125 23.81 6.07 1.59
N GLY A 126 23.05 7.16 1.58
CA GLY A 126 23.35 8.32 0.75
C GLY A 126 24.69 8.93 1.16
N VAL A 127 25.67 8.96 0.25
CA VAL A 127 26.92 9.69 0.48
C VAL A 127 26.62 11.19 0.37
N PRO A 128 26.90 12.01 1.39
CA PRO A 128 26.66 13.45 1.31
C PRO A 128 27.50 14.07 0.19
N LEU A 129 26.87 14.97 -0.57
CA LEU A 129 27.56 15.75 -1.60
C LEU A 129 28.40 16.83 -0.92
N THR A 130 29.72 16.72 -1.01
CA THR A 130 30.64 17.73 -0.49
C THR A 130 30.77 18.91 -1.46
N TYR A 131 31.19 20.06 -0.94
CA TYR A 131 31.46 21.24 -1.78
C TYR A 131 32.46 20.94 -2.90
N GLU A 132 33.56 20.26 -2.58
CA GLU A 132 34.59 19.85 -3.56
C GLU A 132 34.01 18.97 -4.68
N LYS A 133 33.18 17.98 -4.31
CA LYS A 133 32.52 17.11 -5.30
C LYS A 133 31.53 17.88 -6.16
N LEU A 134 30.81 18.84 -5.58
CA LEU A 134 29.89 19.70 -6.31
C LEU A 134 30.65 20.55 -7.33
N VAL A 135 31.71 21.25 -6.92
CA VAL A 135 32.55 22.07 -7.80
C VAL A 135 33.17 21.22 -8.91
N ALA A 136 33.76 20.07 -8.57
CA ALA A 136 34.33 19.15 -9.56
C ALA A 136 33.28 18.64 -10.55
N THR A 137 32.05 18.37 -10.10
CA THR A 137 30.95 17.94 -10.99
C THR A 137 30.59 19.05 -11.99
N ILE A 138 30.47 20.29 -11.53
CA ILE A 138 30.18 21.46 -12.38
C ILE A 138 31.27 21.64 -13.42
N GLU A 139 32.54 21.58 -13.02
CA GLU A 139 33.69 21.73 -13.92
C GLU A 139 33.78 20.59 -14.95
N SER A 140 33.37 19.39 -14.56
CA SER A 140 33.36 18.21 -15.44
C SER A 140 32.14 18.12 -16.36
N GLN A 141 31.11 18.94 -16.14
CA GLN A 141 29.86 18.86 -16.88
C GLN A 141 30.06 19.30 -18.34
N LYS A 142 29.80 18.38 -19.27
CA LYS A 142 29.93 18.59 -20.71
C LYS A 142 28.71 18.01 -21.42
N LYS A 143 28.26 18.67 -22.49
CA LYS A 143 27.17 18.16 -23.33
C LYS A 143 27.56 16.81 -23.91
N ASN A 144 26.73 15.79 -23.70
CA ASN A 144 26.94 14.46 -24.24
C ASN A 144 26.16 14.25 -25.56
N PRO A 145 26.83 13.91 -26.69
CA PRO A 145 26.15 13.64 -27.95
C PRO A 145 25.20 12.43 -27.90
N GLU A 146 25.51 11.41 -27.10
CA GLU A 146 24.71 10.17 -27.02
C GLU A 146 23.36 10.38 -26.32
N THR A 147 23.25 11.40 -25.47
CA THR A 147 22.01 11.75 -24.75
C THR A 147 21.16 12.79 -25.50
N GLY A 148 21.62 13.27 -26.66
CA GLY A 148 20.91 14.29 -27.45
C GLY A 148 20.95 15.69 -26.81
N GLU A 149 21.96 15.98 -25.98
CA GLU A 149 22.15 17.27 -25.30
C GLU A 149 22.75 18.36 -26.20
N LEU A 150 23.34 17.96 -27.33
CA LEU A 150 23.84 18.90 -28.32
C LEU A 150 22.68 19.56 -29.07
N ASP A 151 22.77 20.87 -29.25
CA ASP A 151 21.74 21.61 -29.99
C ASP A 151 21.71 21.12 -31.43
N ASP A 152 20.52 21.01 -32.00
CA ASP A 152 20.27 20.51 -33.36
C ASP A 152 20.80 19.08 -33.65
N SER A 153 21.12 18.30 -32.60
CA SER A 153 21.60 16.92 -32.76
C SER A 153 20.50 15.91 -33.12
N TRP A 154 19.23 16.27 -32.89
CA TRP A 154 18.07 15.45 -33.25
C TRP A 154 16.82 16.30 -33.45
N ASP A 155 15.86 15.81 -34.25
CA ASP A 155 14.53 16.44 -34.39
C ASP A 155 13.69 16.16 -33.14
N SER A 156 13.68 17.13 -32.22
CA SER A 156 12.92 17.07 -30.96
C SER A 156 11.41 16.89 -31.14
N THR A 157 10.88 17.16 -32.33
CA THR A 157 9.47 16.99 -32.69
C THR A 157 9.21 15.83 -33.64
N GLY A 158 10.26 15.09 -34.04
CA GLY A 158 10.22 14.07 -35.09
C GLY A 158 9.19 12.97 -34.85
N LEU A 159 9.02 12.58 -33.58
CA LEU A 159 8.17 11.48 -33.15
C LEU A 159 6.73 11.93 -32.81
N ALA A 160 6.42 13.22 -32.90
CA ALA A 160 5.12 13.74 -32.52
C ALA A 160 4.06 13.49 -33.62
N LYS A 161 2.88 13.02 -33.21
CA LYS A 161 1.73 12.82 -34.11
C LYS A 161 1.21 14.14 -34.72
N LEU A 162 1.27 15.22 -33.96
CA LEU A 162 0.86 16.56 -34.40
C LEU A 162 2.02 17.52 -34.14
N LYS A 163 2.60 18.04 -35.22
CA LYS A 163 3.65 19.05 -35.18
C LYS A 163 3.43 20.10 -36.26
N LYS A 164 3.89 21.32 -36.00
CA LYS A 164 3.87 22.41 -36.97
C LYS A 164 5.05 23.34 -36.70
N ASP A 165 5.85 23.60 -37.73
CA ASP A 165 6.95 24.57 -37.70
C ASP A 165 7.94 24.39 -36.52
N GLY A 166 8.24 23.13 -36.15
CA GLY A 166 9.13 22.82 -35.01
C GLY A 166 8.46 22.87 -33.63
N TYR A 167 7.13 23.04 -33.57
CA TYR A 167 6.35 23.03 -32.34
C TYR A 167 5.46 21.79 -32.22
N LEU A 168 5.27 21.31 -30.99
CA LEU A 168 4.25 20.32 -30.65
C LEU A 168 2.87 20.99 -30.64
N VAL A 169 1.89 20.38 -31.31
CA VAL A 169 0.54 20.96 -31.44
C VAL A 169 -0.45 20.22 -30.56
N VAL A 170 -1.11 20.94 -29.66
CA VAL A 170 -2.21 20.44 -28.82
C VAL A 170 -3.53 21.07 -29.27
N ARG A 171 -4.57 20.26 -29.47
CA ARG A 171 -5.90 20.75 -29.82
C ARG A 171 -6.57 21.37 -28.60
N GLY A 172 -7.09 22.59 -28.72
CA GLY A 172 -7.70 23.34 -27.61
C GLY A 172 -8.82 22.59 -26.88
N GLY A 173 -9.62 21.79 -27.58
CA GLY A 173 -10.69 20.97 -26.98
C GLY A 173 -10.21 19.83 -26.06
N LEU A 174 -8.90 19.53 -25.99
CA LEU A 174 -8.32 18.58 -25.03
C LEU A 174 -7.95 19.25 -23.69
N ILE A 175 -8.02 20.57 -23.61
CA ILE A 175 -7.65 21.35 -22.41
C ILE A 175 -8.92 21.76 -21.63
N THR A 176 -10.05 21.86 -22.31
CA THR A 176 -11.37 22.12 -21.72
C THR A 176 -11.84 20.89 -20.92
N ASN A 177 -12.31 21.08 -19.68
CA ASN A 177 -12.59 20.07 -18.63
C ASN A 177 -11.45 19.80 -17.62
N ARG A 178 -10.47 20.71 -17.49
CA ARG A 178 -9.47 20.70 -16.41
C ARG A 178 -9.83 21.54 -15.17
N ASP A 179 -10.99 22.19 -15.15
CA ASP A 179 -11.53 23.00 -14.01
C ASP A 179 -12.57 22.28 -13.15
#